data_AF-A0A4Q0A0B4-F1
#
_entry.id   AF-A0A4Q0A0B4-F1
#
_cell.length_a   1.000
_cell.length_b   1.000
_cell.length_c   1.000
_cell.angle_alpha   90.00
_cell.angle_beta   90.00
_cell.angle_gamma   90.00
#
_symmetry.space_group_name_H-M   'P 1'
#
loop_
_entity.id
_entity.type
_entity.pdbx_description
1 polymer ?
#
loop_
_entity_poly.entity_id
_entity_poly.type
_entity_poly.pdbx_seq_one_letter_code
_entity_poly.pdbx_strand_id
1 'polypeptide(L)'
;RAGPIQAPSHLRVTSRFDYQPDICKDYKETGFCGFGDTCIFMHDRSDYKSGWQLEKEWEESQKNKRNKSDGEAFEINSDADNSDSDEDDGLPFACLICRKEFTKPVVTKCGHYFCSKCAITRFKKSPKCYVCNAPTGGIFNTATTLLKKIEAKKTK
;
A
#
# COMPACT_ATOMS: atom_id res chain seq x y z
N ARG A 1 10.86 -41.30 -31.92
CA ARG A 1 11.41 -40.00 -32.35
C ARG A 1 12.54 -39.67 -31.40
N ALA A 2 13.80 -39.64 -31.87
CA ALA A 2 14.94 -39.25 -31.04
C ALA A 2 15.18 -37.75 -31.20
N GLY A 3 15.47 -37.04 -30.10
CA GLY A 3 15.67 -35.60 -30.07
C GLY A 3 14.67 -34.86 -29.16
N PRO A 4 14.76 -33.53 -29.08
CA PRO A 4 13.89 -32.71 -28.24
C PRO A 4 12.41 -32.99 -28.52
N ILE A 5 11.67 -33.36 -27.47
CA ILE A 5 10.24 -33.67 -27.57
C ILE A 5 9.47 -32.36 -27.41
N GLN A 6 8.50 -32.15 -28.29
CA GLN A 6 7.63 -30.98 -28.24
C GLN A 6 6.68 -31.09 -27.03
N ALA A 7 6.66 -30.05 -26.21
CA ALA A 7 5.73 -29.95 -25.09
C ALA A 7 4.27 -29.86 -25.58
N PRO A 8 3.29 -30.40 -24.85
CA PRO A 8 1.87 -30.31 -25.20
C PRO A 8 1.39 -28.85 -25.19
N SER A 9 0.61 -28.47 -26.21
CA SER A 9 0.16 -27.08 -26.41
C SER A 9 -0.95 -26.64 -25.44
N HIS A 10 -1.71 -27.58 -24.87
CA HIS A 10 -2.89 -27.31 -24.05
C HIS A 10 -2.81 -28.01 -22.68
N LEU A 11 -1.66 -27.94 -22.02
CA LEU A 11 -1.46 -28.46 -20.67
C LEU A 11 -0.86 -27.37 -19.78
N ARG A 12 -1.50 -27.12 -18.63
CA ARG A 12 -0.90 -26.31 -17.57
C ARG A 12 -0.14 -27.22 -16.62
N VAL A 13 1.18 -27.07 -16.56
CA VAL A 13 2.01 -27.80 -15.59
C VAL A 13 1.75 -27.24 -14.20
N THR A 14 1.42 -28.12 -13.24
CA THR A 14 1.28 -27.74 -11.84
C THR A 14 2.66 -27.65 -11.21
N SER A 15 3.10 -26.45 -10.88
CA SER A 15 4.32 -26.23 -10.10
C SER A 15 4.01 -26.30 -8.61
N ARG A 16 4.73 -27.15 -7.88
CA ARG A 16 4.76 -27.17 -6.41
C ARG A 16 6.17 -26.83 -5.97
N PHE A 17 6.30 -25.96 -4.98
CA PHE A 17 7.58 -25.68 -4.34
C PHE A 17 7.91 -26.84 -3.39
N ASP A 18 9.08 -27.45 -3.58
CA ASP A 18 9.64 -28.38 -2.63
C ASP A 18 10.51 -27.61 -1.63
N TYR A 19 10.11 -27.61 -0.37
CA TYR A 19 10.78 -26.87 0.69
C TYR A 19 11.77 -27.74 1.47
N GLN A 20 11.81 -29.05 1.24
CA GLN A 20 12.71 -29.95 1.96
C GLN A 20 14.12 -29.87 1.34
N PRO A 21 15.14 -29.39 2.06
CA PRO A 21 16.50 -29.36 1.54
C PRO A 21 17.15 -30.74 1.71
N ASP A 22 17.75 -31.26 0.65
CA ASP A 22 18.55 -32.49 0.69
C ASP A 22 19.99 -32.20 1.19
N ILE A 23 20.10 -31.54 2.35
CA ILE A 23 21.38 -31.21 2.98
C ILE A 23 21.63 -32.18 4.13
N CYS A 24 22.84 -32.73 4.20
CA CYS A 24 23.24 -33.64 5.26
C CYS A 24 23.28 -32.91 6.60
N LYS A 25 22.36 -33.28 7.50
CA LYS A 25 22.24 -32.68 8.82
C LYS A 25 23.53 -32.81 9.62
N ASP A 26 24.07 -34.03 9.72
CA ASP A 26 25.25 -34.32 10.53
C ASP A 26 26.46 -33.54 10.01
N TYR A 27 26.64 -33.48 8.69
CA TYR A 27 27.71 -32.71 8.08
C TYR A 27 27.54 -31.20 8.28
N LYS A 28 26.32 -30.68 8.20
CA LYS A 28 26.03 -29.26 8.39
C LYS A 28 26.31 -28.81 9.82
N GLU A 29 25.87 -29.59 10.81
CA GLU A 29 26.00 -29.23 12.24
C GLU A 29 27.40 -29.51 12.77
N THR A 30 27.97 -30.68 12.45
CA THR A 30 29.23 -31.14 13.07
C THR A 30 30.44 -31.00 12.15
N GLY A 31 30.23 -30.88 10.84
CA GLY A 31 31.31 -30.91 9.86
C GLY A 31 31.82 -32.31 9.53
N PHE A 32 31.24 -33.36 10.11
CA PHE A 32 31.61 -34.74 9.88
C PHE A 32 30.36 -35.56 9.58
N CYS A 33 30.37 -36.26 8.46
CA CYS A 33 29.33 -37.24 8.14
C CYS A 33 29.92 -38.64 8.31
N GLY A 34 29.28 -39.49 9.12
CA GLY A 34 29.71 -40.88 9.29
C GLY A 34 29.64 -41.71 8.01
N PHE A 35 28.85 -41.27 7.02
CA PHE A 35 28.76 -41.90 5.71
C PHE A 35 29.83 -41.41 4.72
N GLY A 36 30.59 -40.36 5.06
CA GLY A 36 31.58 -39.76 4.16
C GLY A 36 30.99 -39.46 2.78
N ASP A 37 31.76 -39.74 1.72
CA ASP A 37 31.36 -39.46 0.33
C ASP A 37 30.25 -40.37 -0.21
N THR A 38 29.80 -41.35 0.57
CA THR A 38 28.66 -42.21 0.21
C THR A 38 27.32 -41.66 0.66
N CYS A 39 27.31 -40.50 1.33
CA CYS A 39 26.07 -39.86 1.78
C CYS A 39 25.18 -39.48 0.58
N ILE A 40 23.89 -39.83 0.65
CA ILE A 40 22.89 -39.41 -0.34
C ILE A 40 22.57 -37.91 -0.26
N PHE A 41 22.84 -37.29 0.90
CA PHE A 41 22.54 -35.89 1.15
C PHE A 41 23.75 -34.99 0.88
N MET A 42 23.49 -33.77 0.45
CA MET A 42 24.52 -32.80 0.08
C MET A 42 25.36 -32.38 1.29
N HIS A 43 26.69 -32.43 1.14
CA HIS A 43 27.66 -31.95 2.11
C HIS A 43 27.92 -30.45 1.97
N ASP A 44 26.92 -29.64 2.31
CA ASP A 44 27.02 -28.17 2.33
C ASP A 44 26.93 -27.63 3.77
N ARG A 45 27.79 -26.66 4.09
CA ARG A 45 27.84 -25.98 5.40
C ARG A 45 27.32 -24.55 5.35
N SER A 46 26.77 -24.15 4.21
CA SER A 46 26.18 -22.82 4.06
C SER A 46 24.95 -22.64 4.96
N ASP A 47 24.85 -21.47 5.58
CA ASP A 47 23.79 -21.09 6.54
C ASP A 47 22.82 -20.05 5.97
N TYR A 48 22.70 -19.97 4.63
CA TYR A 48 21.76 -19.06 3.98
C TYR A 48 20.32 -19.31 4.43
N LYS A 49 19.58 -18.20 4.61
CA LYS A 49 18.16 -18.25 4.92
C LYS A 49 17.38 -18.89 3.77
N SER A 50 16.45 -19.77 4.10
CA SER A 50 15.55 -20.36 3.13
C SER A 50 14.56 -19.33 2.59
N GLY A 51 14.04 -19.52 1.36
CA GLY A 51 13.14 -18.55 0.73
C GLY A 51 11.91 -18.18 1.58
N TRP A 52 11.36 -19.14 2.33
CA TRP A 52 10.22 -18.87 3.23
C TRP A 52 10.60 -17.95 4.41
N GLN A 53 11.83 -18.01 4.90
CA GLN A 53 12.33 -17.15 5.98
C GLN A 53 12.47 -15.72 5.46
N LEU A 54 12.98 -15.56 4.24
CA LEU A 54 13.11 -14.27 3.58
C LEU A 54 11.74 -13.64 3.29
N GLU A 55 10.79 -14.43 2.79
CA GLU A 55 9.42 -13.95 2.52
C GLU A 55 8.76 -13.47 3.83
N LYS A 56 8.89 -14.25 4.90
CA LYS A 56 8.32 -13.89 6.21
C LYS A 56 8.94 -12.60 6.77
N GLU A 57 10.27 -12.47 6.73
CA GLU A 57 10.98 -11.25 7.15
C GLU A 57 10.56 -10.04 6.32
N TRP A 58 10.37 -10.23 5.01
CA TRP A 58 9.89 -9.19 4.11
C TRP A 58 8.45 -8.79 4.46
N GLU A 59 7.52 -9.74 4.61
CA GLU A 59 6.14 -9.48 5.00
C GLU A 59 6.02 -8.75 6.35
N GLU A 60 6.80 -9.17 7.35
CA GLU A 60 6.87 -8.51 8.65
C GLU A 60 7.39 -7.06 8.52
N SER A 61 8.42 -6.84 7.70
CA SER A 61 8.94 -5.50 7.45
C SER A 61 7.92 -4.59 6.76
N GLN A 62 7.14 -5.12 5.81
CA GLN A 62 6.07 -4.39 5.11
C GLN A 62 4.91 -4.08 6.05
N LYS A 63 4.52 -5.04 6.90
CA LYS A 63 3.50 -4.83 7.92
C LYS A 63 3.94 -3.77 8.92
N ASN A 64 5.20 -3.77 9.34
CA ASN A 64 5.72 -2.76 10.25
C ASN A 64 5.77 -1.36 9.61
N LYS A 65 6.10 -1.27 8.31
CA LYS A 65 6.01 -0.02 7.54
C LYS A 65 4.56 0.48 7.42
N ARG A 66 3.61 -0.42 7.17
CA ARG A 66 2.17 -0.09 7.12
C ARG A 66 1.65 0.38 8.48
N ASN A 67 2.01 -0.33 9.56
CA ASN A 67 1.62 0.06 10.91
C ASN A 67 2.24 1.40 11.33
N LYS A 68 3.46 1.71 10.87
CA LYS A 68 4.06 3.04 11.04
C LYS A 68 3.33 4.10 10.22
N SER A 69 2.98 3.83 8.95
CA SER A 69 2.22 4.79 8.14
C SER A 69 0.79 5.04 8.63
N ASP A 70 0.19 4.09 9.36
CA ASP A 70 -1.13 4.25 9.97
C ASP A 70 -1.07 4.98 11.33
N GLY A 71 0.14 5.21 11.88
CA GLY A 71 0.40 6.02 13.07
C GLY A 71 1.08 7.37 12.79
N GLU A 72 1.87 7.46 11.71
CA GLU A 72 2.41 8.70 11.14
C GLU A 72 2.64 8.52 9.62
N ALA A 73 1.77 9.12 8.78
CA ALA A 73 2.06 9.51 7.39
C ALA A 73 0.88 10.31 6.85
N PHE A 74 1.00 11.62 6.68
CA PHE A 74 1.76 12.17 5.57
C PHE A 74 2.38 13.53 5.95
N GLU A 75 3.63 13.53 6.41
CA GLU A 75 4.52 14.67 6.21
C GLU A 75 5.63 14.24 5.26
N ILE A 76 5.54 14.76 4.03
CA ILE A 76 6.70 14.83 3.13
C ILE A 76 7.63 15.86 3.75
N ASN A 77 8.71 15.39 4.39
CA ASN A 77 9.87 16.21 4.70
C ASN A 77 10.62 16.50 3.39
N SER A 78 10.11 17.48 2.64
CA SER A 78 10.95 18.35 1.85
C SER A 78 11.04 19.67 2.60
N ASP A 79 12.27 20.02 2.92
CA ASP A 79 12.73 21.33 3.33
C ASP A 79 12.99 21.52 4.83
N ALA A 80 14.30 21.62 5.09
CA ALA A 80 14.87 22.22 6.26
C ALA A 80 14.25 23.61 6.52
N ASP A 81 14.14 23.91 7.82
CA ASP A 81 14.14 25.26 8.37
C ASP A 81 12.89 26.14 8.11
N ASN A 82 11.86 26.00 8.95
CA ASN A 82 11.40 27.15 9.74
C ASN A 82 10.45 26.74 10.88
N SER A 83 10.62 27.43 11.99
CA SER A 83 9.78 27.39 13.19
C SER A 83 8.38 27.96 12.96
N ASP A 84 7.45 27.42 13.76
CA ASP A 84 6.28 28.10 14.32
C ASP A 84 4.91 27.89 13.64
N SER A 85 3.93 27.58 14.51
CA SER A 85 2.48 27.71 14.39
C SER A 85 1.61 26.69 13.61
N ASP A 86 0.67 26.13 14.41
CA ASP A 86 -0.69 25.65 14.11
C ASP A 86 -0.89 24.28 13.40
N GLU A 87 -1.51 23.36 14.15
CA GLU A 87 -2.10 22.08 13.75
C GLU A 87 -3.12 22.23 12.60
N ASP A 88 -2.64 22.32 11.35
CA ASP A 88 -3.52 22.35 10.16
C ASP A 88 -3.89 20.90 9.80
N ASP A 89 -4.88 20.31 10.50
CA ASP A 89 -5.54 19.06 10.10
C ASP A 89 -5.83 19.16 8.60
N GLY A 90 -5.24 18.29 7.77
CA GLY A 90 -5.16 18.38 6.30
C GLY A 90 -6.46 18.52 5.50
N LEU A 91 -7.26 19.56 5.79
CA LEU A 91 -8.47 19.92 5.08
C LEU A 91 -8.08 20.81 3.90
N PRO A 92 -8.53 20.47 2.68
CA PRO A 92 -8.14 21.20 1.49
C PRO A 92 -8.65 22.64 1.56
N PHE A 93 -7.78 23.61 1.27
CA PHE A 93 -8.11 25.05 1.23
C PHE A 93 -8.95 25.46 0.01
N ALA A 94 -8.84 24.71 -1.09
CA ALA A 94 -9.52 24.98 -2.35
C ALA A 94 -10.34 23.79 -2.83
N CYS A 95 -11.39 24.06 -3.61
CA CYS A 95 -12.17 23.00 -4.23
C CYS A 95 -11.36 22.28 -5.31
N LEU A 96 -11.25 20.96 -5.21
CA LEU A 96 -10.47 20.13 -6.14
C LEU A 96 -10.96 20.18 -7.61
N ILE A 97 -12.21 20.58 -7.84
CA ILE A 97 -12.80 20.65 -9.18
C ILE A 97 -12.51 21.99 -9.86
N CYS A 98 -12.68 23.11 -9.16
CA CYS A 98 -12.48 24.45 -9.74
C CYS A 98 -11.17 25.13 -9.34
N ARG A 99 -10.42 24.55 -8.39
CA ARG A 99 -9.18 25.08 -7.81
C ARG A 99 -9.30 26.51 -7.27
N LYS A 100 -10.52 26.91 -6.87
CA LYS A 100 -10.84 28.20 -6.24
C LYS A 100 -11.29 27.97 -4.80
N GLU A 101 -11.36 29.05 -4.03
CA GLU A 101 -11.97 29.08 -2.71
C GLU A 101 -13.41 28.52 -2.73
N PHE A 102 -13.85 27.98 -1.59
CA PHE A 102 -15.15 27.34 -1.50
C PHE A 102 -16.31 28.32 -1.49
N THR A 103 -17.05 28.38 -2.59
CA THR A 103 -18.35 29.06 -2.65
C THR A 103 -19.48 28.06 -2.32
N LYS A 104 -20.05 28.16 -1.11
CA LYS A 104 -21.03 27.20 -0.55
C LYS A 104 -20.50 25.75 -0.53
N PRO A 105 -19.61 25.42 0.44
CA PRO A 105 -19.00 24.10 0.52
C PRO A 105 -20.04 23.02 0.87
N VAL A 106 -19.96 21.89 0.16
CA VAL A 106 -20.74 20.69 0.40
C VAL A 106 -19.82 19.50 0.66
N VAL A 107 -20.24 18.60 1.53
CA VAL A 107 -19.53 17.36 1.85
C VAL A 107 -20.28 16.17 1.25
N THR A 108 -19.52 15.26 0.67
CA THR A 108 -20.02 13.98 0.16
C THR A 108 -19.96 12.90 1.25
N LYS A 109 -20.67 11.78 1.06
CA LYS A 109 -20.62 10.64 2.00
C LYS A 109 -19.21 10.12 2.27
N CYS A 110 -18.30 10.27 1.30
CA CYS A 110 -16.90 9.87 1.42
C CYS A 110 -16.00 10.95 2.05
N GLY A 111 -16.56 11.99 2.65
CA GLY A 111 -15.79 13.03 3.36
C GLY A 111 -15.08 14.04 2.46
N HIS A 112 -15.29 14.00 1.13
CA HIS A 112 -14.67 14.95 0.21
C HIS A 112 -15.52 16.22 0.07
N TYR A 113 -14.83 17.37 0.03
CA TYR A 113 -15.42 18.70 0.01
C TYR A 113 -15.38 19.34 -1.38
N PHE A 114 -16.48 19.97 -1.80
CA PHE A 114 -16.62 20.65 -3.09
C PHE A 114 -17.48 21.90 -2.99
N CYS A 115 -17.44 22.78 -3.99
CA CYS A 115 -18.44 23.83 -4.14
C CYS A 115 -19.78 23.21 -4.60
N SER A 116 -20.92 23.75 -4.14
CA SER A 116 -22.26 23.30 -4.56
C SER A 116 -22.42 23.20 -6.08
N LYS A 117 -21.97 24.22 -6.84
CA LYS A 117 -22.01 24.22 -8.32
C LYS A 117 -21.12 23.12 -8.92
N CYS A 118 -19.94 22.90 -8.36
CA CYS A 118 -18.98 21.91 -8.83
C CYS A 118 -19.46 20.47 -8.59
N ALA A 119 -20.09 20.23 -7.44
CA ALA A 119 -20.68 18.93 -7.11
C ALA A 119 -21.81 18.57 -8.10
N ILE A 120 -22.71 19.50 -8.39
CA ILE A 120 -23.85 19.28 -9.30
C ILE A 120 -23.37 19.08 -10.75
N THR A 121 -22.46 19.94 -11.23
CA THR A 121 -21.93 19.83 -12.60
C THR A 121 -21.19 18.51 -12.81
N ARG A 122 -20.48 18.01 -11.79
CA ARG A 122 -19.86 16.70 -11.84
C ARG A 122 -20.88 15.58 -11.79
N PHE A 123 -21.87 15.63 -10.90
CA PHE A 123 -22.91 14.60 -10.79
C PHE A 123 -23.66 14.39 -12.11
N LYS A 124 -23.91 15.46 -12.87
CA LYS A 124 -24.47 15.39 -14.23
C LYS A 124 -23.61 14.59 -15.22
N LYS A 125 -22.27 14.66 -15.10
CA LYS A 125 -21.34 13.93 -15.97
C LYS A 125 -21.06 12.51 -15.47
N SER A 126 -20.95 12.33 -14.17
CA SER A 126 -20.72 11.04 -13.53
C SER A 126 -21.28 11.03 -12.10
N PRO A 127 -22.00 9.98 -11.67
CA PRO A 127 -22.54 9.88 -10.31
C PRO A 127 -21.49 9.54 -9.23
N LYS A 128 -20.20 9.52 -9.59
CA LYS A 128 -19.07 9.15 -8.72
C LYS A 128 -18.35 10.38 -8.17
N CYS A 129 -17.77 10.24 -6.97
CA CYS A 129 -16.94 11.28 -6.35
C CYS A 129 -15.67 11.53 -7.19
N TYR A 130 -15.18 12.77 -7.23
CA TYR A 130 -13.99 13.10 -8.02
C TYR A 130 -12.70 12.49 -7.47
N VAL A 131 -12.60 12.35 -6.15
CA VAL A 131 -11.34 11.95 -5.49
C VAL A 131 -11.25 10.44 -5.37
N CYS A 132 -12.23 9.80 -4.73
CA CYS A 132 -12.20 8.37 -4.43
C CYS A 132 -13.02 7.50 -5.40
N ASN A 133 -13.65 8.08 -6.42
CA ASN A 133 -14.55 7.38 -7.36
C ASN A 133 -15.72 6.60 -6.72
N ALA A 134 -15.98 6.79 -5.42
CA ALA A 134 -17.11 6.18 -4.74
C ALA A 134 -18.46 6.71 -5.26
N PRO A 135 -19.52 5.88 -5.31
CA PRO A 135 -20.84 6.33 -5.70
C PRO A 135 -21.39 7.34 -4.68
N THR A 136 -21.67 8.56 -5.12
CA THR A 136 -22.16 9.63 -4.22
C THR A 136 -23.65 9.48 -3.90
N GLY A 137 -24.41 8.77 -4.74
CA GLY A 137 -25.85 8.55 -4.56
C GLY A 137 -26.68 9.83 -4.55
N GLY A 138 -26.16 10.93 -5.10
CA GLY A 138 -26.85 12.23 -5.17
C GLY A 138 -26.98 12.96 -3.83
N ILE A 139 -26.30 12.50 -2.78
CA ILE A 139 -26.41 13.06 -1.43
C ILE A 139 -25.24 14.01 -1.20
N PHE A 140 -25.54 15.30 -1.09
CA PHE A 140 -24.59 16.38 -0.81
C PHE A 140 -25.09 17.18 0.40
N ASN A 141 -24.39 17.07 1.52
CA ASN A 141 -24.74 17.79 2.75
C ASN A 141 -23.96 19.11 2.82
N THR A 142 -24.46 20.09 3.55
CA THR A 142 -23.71 21.34 3.82
C THR A 142 -22.49 21.04 4.69
N ALA A 143 -21.33 21.57 4.34
CA ALA A 143 -20.09 21.31 5.07
C ALA A 143 -19.93 22.29 6.24
N THR A 144 -20.63 22.03 7.35
CA THR A 144 -20.59 22.87 8.57
C THR A 144 -19.20 22.90 9.22
N THR A 145 -18.45 21.81 9.14
CA THR A 145 -17.07 21.70 9.65
C THR A 145 -16.10 22.62 8.90
N LEU A 146 -16.18 22.66 7.57
CA LEU A 146 -15.37 23.56 6.75
C LEU A 146 -15.73 25.02 6.96
N LEU A 147 -17.02 25.35 7.07
CA LEU A 147 -17.45 26.73 7.28
C LEU A 147 -16.87 27.30 8.57
N LYS A 148 -16.92 26.55 9.68
CA LYS A 148 -16.31 26.94 10.95
C LYS A 148 -14.81 27.18 10.85
N LYS A 149 -14.09 26.35 10.09
CA LYS A 149 -12.65 26.51 9.86
C LYS A 149 -12.33 27.71 8.97
N ILE A 150 -13.13 27.97 7.93
CA ILE A 150 -13.00 29.17 7.09
C ILE A 150 -13.27 30.44 7.92
N GLU A 151 -14.22 30.40 8.84
CA GLU A 151 -14.51 31.52 9.74
C GLU A 151 -13.37 31.74 10.74
N ALA A 152 -12.85 30.68 11.36
CA ALA A 152 -11.72 30.76 12.28
C ALA A 152 -10.44 31.33 11.62
N LYS A 153 -10.17 30.95 10.36
CA LYS A 153 -9.05 31.50 9.57
C LYS A 153 -9.26 32.96 9.13
N LYS A 154 -10.49 33.48 9.13
CA LYS A 154 -10.78 34.90 8.84
C LYS A 154 -10.69 35.80 10.07
N THR A 155 -10.84 35.23 11.26
CA THR A 155 -10.80 35.97 12.54
C THR A 155 -9.41 36.07 13.16
N LYS A 156 -8.50 35.17 12.79
CA LYS A 156 -7.04 35.36 12.96
C LYS A 156 -6.54 36.33 11.88
#